data_AF-A0A0H0XRL0-F1
#
_entry.id   AF-A0A0H0XRL0-F1
#
_cell.length_a   1.000
_cell.length_b   1.000
_cell.length_c   1.000
_cell.angle_alpha   90.00
_cell.angle_beta   90.00
_cell.angle_gamma   90.00
#
_symmetry.space_group_name_H-M   'P 1'
#
loop_
_entity.id
_entity.type
_entity.pdbx_description
1 polymer ?
#
loop_
_entity_poly.entity_id
_entity_poly.type
_entity_poly.pdbx_seq_one_letter_code
_entity_poly.pdbx_strand_id
1 'polypeptide(L)'
;MSNSFTLTFTALPEHIDMNGHVNNTVWLRWMEDLSGAHWESDALPEHADHYVWLVLRHEIDYRGNITEGEQVTGETVIREGPRGPRFNRHFSFTGADGKELVRAKTTWAMMDKATGKLMRVPGEVAAPFMPEGGWNAAS
;
A
#
# COMPACT_ATOMS: atom_id res chain seq x y z
N MET A 1 -15.34 -3.07 -6.67
CA MET A 1 -14.92 -3.10 -5.26
C MET A 1 -13.88 -4.18 -5.16
N SER A 2 -12.60 -3.78 -5.09
CA SER A 2 -11.50 -4.73 -4.96
C SER A 2 -10.71 -4.34 -3.72
N ASN A 3 -10.67 -5.24 -2.74
CA ASN A 3 -9.80 -5.08 -1.59
C ASN A 3 -8.31 -5.27 -1.96
N SER A 4 -8.01 -5.59 -3.23
CA SER A 4 -6.66 -5.67 -3.78
C SER A 4 -6.45 -4.80 -5.01
N PHE A 5 -5.19 -4.48 -5.29
CA PHE A 5 -4.78 -3.72 -6.47
C PHE A 5 -3.35 -4.10 -6.85
N THR A 6 -3.04 -4.06 -8.15
CA THR A 6 -1.72 -4.45 -8.66
C THR A 6 -1.15 -3.40 -9.60
N LEU A 7 0.17 -3.24 -9.58
CA LEU A 7 0.94 -2.48 -10.55
C LEU A 7 2.24 -3.23 -10.88
N THR A 8 2.75 -3.00 -12.08
CA THR A 8 4.08 -3.45 -12.48
C THR A 8 5.05 -2.29 -12.39
N PHE A 9 6.19 -2.52 -11.73
CA PHE A 9 7.28 -1.56 -11.60
C PHE A 9 8.50 -2.08 -12.37
N THR A 10 9.23 -1.15 -13.01
CA THR A 10 10.50 -1.44 -13.68
C THR A 10 11.63 -0.78 -12.89
N ALA A 11 12.71 -1.52 -12.65
CA ALA A 11 13.92 -0.96 -12.04
C ALA A 11 14.63 -0.05 -13.05
N LEU A 12 14.68 1.24 -12.76
CA LEU A 12 15.38 2.25 -13.56
C LEU A 12 16.77 2.50 -12.98
N PRO A 13 17.72 3.10 -13.73
CA PRO A 13 19.08 3.35 -13.25
C PRO A 13 19.12 4.11 -11.92
N GLU A 14 18.24 5.10 -11.73
CA GLU A 14 18.14 5.89 -10.50
C GLU A 14 17.62 5.11 -9.28
N HIS A 15 17.05 3.92 -9.49
CA HIS A 15 16.58 3.05 -8.42
C HIS A 15 17.70 2.18 -7.84
N ILE A 16 18.82 2.04 -8.55
CA ILE A 16 19.90 1.12 -8.21
C ILE A 16 20.89 1.80 -7.26
N ASP A 17 21.23 1.13 -6.16
CA ASP A 17 22.24 1.61 -5.22
C ASP A 17 23.62 0.97 -5.41
N MET A 18 24.55 1.27 -4.50
CA MET A 18 25.94 0.81 -4.55
C MET A 18 26.09 -0.72 -4.53
N ASN A 19 25.05 -1.46 -4.12
CA ASN A 19 25.07 -2.91 -4.10
C ASN A 19 24.65 -3.52 -5.45
N GLY A 20 24.31 -2.69 -6.45
CA GLY A 20 23.97 -3.12 -7.81
C GLY A 20 22.53 -3.64 -7.95
N HIS A 21 21.65 -3.34 -6.99
CA HIS A 21 20.24 -3.72 -7.00
C HIS A 21 19.35 -2.57 -6.53
N VAL A 22 18.03 -2.71 -6.66
CA VAL A 22 17.07 -1.68 -6.24
C VAL A 22 17.24 -1.35 -4.76
N ASN A 23 17.33 -0.06 -4.44
CA ASN A 23 17.48 0.43 -3.08
C ASN A 23 16.23 0.14 -2.23
N ASN A 24 16.44 -0.16 -0.95
CA ASN A 24 15.34 -0.44 -0.01
C ASN A 24 14.29 0.69 0.08
N THR A 25 14.69 1.95 -0.08
CA THR A 25 13.76 3.10 -0.06
C THR A 25 12.89 3.19 -1.32
N VAL A 26 13.33 2.63 -2.44
CA VAL A 26 12.53 2.59 -3.68
C VAL A 26 11.37 1.61 -3.52
N TRP A 27 11.59 0.46 -2.86
CA TRP A 27 10.51 -0.46 -2.51
C TRP A 27 9.45 0.21 -1.65
N LEU A 28 9.87 1.01 -0.66
CA LEU A 28 8.95 1.82 0.15
C LEU A 28 8.15 2.81 -0.72
N ARG A 29 8.82 3.51 -1.64
CA ARG A 29 8.15 4.43 -2.56
C ARG A 29 7.12 3.71 -3.45
N TRP A 30 7.45 2.54 -3.98
CA TRP A 30 6.49 1.75 -4.76
C TRP A 30 5.29 1.27 -3.94
N MET A 31 5.44 1.04 -2.62
CA MET A 31 4.29 0.79 -1.74
C MET A 31 3.38 2.01 -1.61
N GLU A 32 3.96 3.22 -1.54
CA GLU A 32 3.21 4.48 -1.52
C GLU A 32 2.49 4.71 -2.85
N ASP A 33 3.19 4.56 -3.98
CA ASP A 33 2.62 4.68 -5.33
C ASP A 33 1.45 3.70 -5.53
N LEU A 34 1.63 2.44 -5.12
CA LEU A 34 0.59 1.41 -5.19
C LEU A 34 -0.60 1.72 -4.29
N SER A 35 -0.35 2.32 -3.11
CA SER A 35 -1.42 2.75 -2.20
C SER A 35 -2.22 3.92 -2.77
N GLY A 36 -1.52 4.90 -3.33
CA GLY A 36 -2.10 6.07 -3.98
C GLY A 36 -2.94 5.67 -5.18
N ALA A 37 -2.40 4.87 -6.09
CA ALA A 37 -3.12 4.41 -7.28
C ALA A 37 -4.38 3.59 -6.92
N HIS A 38 -4.30 2.71 -5.92
CA HIS A 38 -5.49 1.98 -5.46
C HIS A 38 -6.53 2.92 -4.83
N TRP A 39 -6.10 3.90 -4.05
CA TRP A 39 -6.99 4.91 -3.48
C TRP A 39 -7.67 5.73 -4.58
N GLU A 40 -6.93 6.23 -5.56
CA GLU A 40 -7.46 6.99 -6.69
C GLU A 40 -8.43 6.19 -7.57
N SER A 41 -8.21 4.88 -7.71
CA SER A 41 -9.09 3.97 -8.46
C SER A 41 -10.45 3.78 -7.79
N ASP A 42 -10.47 3.55 -6.47
CA ASP A 42 -11.63 2.98 -5.79
C ASP A 42 -12.30 3.94 -4.79
N ALA A 43 -11.62 4.99 -4.34
CA ALA A 43 -12.21 5.97 -3.44
C ALA A 43 -13.20 6.88 -4.17
N LEU A 44 -14.23 7.34 -3.45
CA LEU A 44 -15.08 8.40 -3.95
C LEU A 44 -14.26 9.70 -4.08
N PRO A 45 -14.42 10.48 -5.17
CA PRO A 45 -13.67 11.72 -5.37
C PRO A 45 -13.78 12.68 -4.17
N GLU A 46 -14.97 12.78 -3.57
CA GLU A 46 -15.20 13.61 -2.38
C GLU A 46 -14.36 13.18 -1.17
N HIS A 47 -14.03 11.90 -1.02
CA HIS A 47 -13.17 11.43 0.08
C HIS A 47 -11.74 11.93 -0.08
N ALA A 48 -11.24 11.99 -1.32
CA ALA A 48 -9.90 12.49 -1.62
C ALA A 48 -9.78 13.99 -1.28
N ASP A 49 -10.86 14.75 -1.36
CA ASP A 49 -10.90 16.17 -1.01
C ASP A 49 -10.95 16.41 0.51
N HIS A 50 -11.67 15.57 1.26
CA HIS A 50 -11.90 15.78 2.70
C HIS A 50 -10.85 15.13 3.61
N TYR A 51 -10.25 14.01 3.19
CA TYR A 51 -9.42 13.17 4.05
C TYR A 51 -7.99 13.04 3.54
N VAL A 52 -7.06 12.90 4.48
CA VAL A 52 -5.66 12.55 4.19
C VAL A 52 -5.24 11.34 5.02
N TRP A 53 -4.43 10.48 4.42
CA TRP A 53 -3.86 9.31 5.08
C TRP A 53 -2.43 9.60 5.53
N LEU A 54 -2.12 9.27 6.78
CA LEU A 54 -0.80 9.38 7.35
C LEU A 54 -0.26 7.99 7.68
N VAL A 55 0.98 7.72 7.29
CA VAL A 55 1.68 6.50 7.71
C VAL A 55 1.99 6.60 9.21
N LEU A 56 1.61 5.58 9.97
CA LEU A 56 2.05 5.39 11.36
C LEU A 56 3.22 4.42 11.48
N ARG A 57 3.27 3.38 10.64
CA ARG A 57 4.29 2.33 10.71
C ARG A 57 4.39 1.56 9.41
N HIS A 58 5.62 1.26 9.00
CA HIS A 58 5.93 0.21 8.04
C HIS A 58 6.63 -0.96 8.74
N GLU A 59 6.30 -2.18 8.35
CA GLU A 59 7.02 -3.41 8.67
C GLU A 59 7.35 -4.06 7.34
N ILE A 60 8.64 -4.19 7.00
CA ILE A 60 9.09 -4.62 5.67
C ILE A 60 10.12 -5.74 5.82
N ASP A 61 9.84 -6.86 5.17
CA ASP A 61 10.75 -7.98 4.99
C ASP A 61 11.33 -7.94 3.57
N TYR A 62 12.65 -7.79 3.44
CA TYR A 62 13.37 -7.90 2.17
C TYR A 62 13.96 -9.31 2.05
N ARG A 63 13.45 -10.11 1.11
CA ARG A 63 13.79 -11.52 0.90
C ARG A 63 14.59 -11.76 -0.38
N GLY A 64 14.51 -10.83 -1.32
CA GLY A 64 15.24 -10.82 -2.58
C GLY A 64 15.28 -9.41 -3.15
N ASN A 65 15.80 -9.27 -4.36
CA ASN A 65 15.89 -7.98 -5.04
C ASN A 65 15.89 -8.15 -6.56
N ILE A 66 15.83 -7.03 -7.28
CA ILE A 66 15.97 -6.96 -8.74
C ILE A 66 17.05 -5.93 -9.12
N THR A 67 17.54 -6.05 -10.35
CA THR A 67 18.58 -5.23 -10.97
C THR A 67 17.99 -4.35 -12.07
N GLU A 68 18.79 -3.43 -12.62
CA GLU A 68 18.36 -2.49 -13.66
C GLU A 68 17.67 -3.21 -14.84
N GLY A 69 16.52 -2.67 -15.28
CA GLY A 69 15.73 -3.19 -16.39
C GLY A 69 14.79 -4.35 -16.04
N GLU A 70 14.96 -4.99 -14.89
CA GLU A 70 14.04 -6.03 -14.43
C GLU A 70 12.71 -5.45 -13.94
N GLN A 71 11.68 -6.29 -13.94
CA GLN A 71 10.33 -5.93 -13.53
C GLN A 71 9.85 -6.74 -12.33
N VAL A 72 8.95 -6.14 -11.58
CA VAL A 72 8.31 -6.73 -10.42
C VAL A 72 6.83 -6.35 -10.39
N THR A 73 5.98 -7.31 -10.04
CA THR A 73 4.56 -7.05 -9.80
C THR A 73 4.36 -6.75 -8.32
N GLY A 74 3.95 -5.53 -8.02
CA GLY A 74 3.49 -5.13 -6.69
C GLY A 74 2.00 -5.40 -6.55
N GLU A 75 1.60 -5.99 -5.44
CA GLU A 75 0.22 -6.19 -5.02
C GLU A 75 0.00 -5.58 -3.64
N THR A 76 -1.12 -4.89 -3.48
CA THR A 76 -1.63 -4.43 -2.19
C THR A 76 -2.94 -5.16 -1.89
N VAL A 77 -3.14 -5.55 -0.63
CA VAL A 77 -4.38 -6.17 -0.16
C VAL A 77 -4.77 -5.59 1.19
N ILE A 78 -6.02 -5.18 1.32
CA ILE A 78 -6.66 -4.81 2.57
C ILE A 78 -7.44 -6.02 3.08
N ARG A 79 -7.05 -6.52 4.24
CA ARG A 79 -7.57 -7.78 4.81
C ARG A 79 -8.49 -7.54 6.01
N GLU A 80 -8.16 -6.55 6.81
CA GLU A 80 -8.88 -6.20 8.03
C GLU A 80 -9.57 -4.84 7.88
N GLY A 81 -10.75 -4.70 8.49
CA GLY A 81 -11.44 -3.41 8.56
C GLY A 81 -10.70 -2.40 9.45
N PRO A 82 -11.05 -1.10 9.38
CA PRO A 82 -10.40 -0.10 10.19
C PRO A 82 -10.68 -0.27 11.70
N ARG A 83 -9.70 0.08 12.53
CA ARG A 83 -9.81 0.09 13.99
C ARG A 83 -9.55 1.48 14.54
N GLY A 84 -10.62 2.19 14.89
CA GLY A 84 -10.54 3.59 15.28
C GLY A 84 -9.98 4.42 14.11
N PRO A 85 -8.88 5.17 14.28
CA PRO A 85 -8.29 5.92 13.18
C PRO A 85 -7.44 5.07 12.24
N ARG A 86 -7.11 3.81 12.61
CA ARG A 86 -6.09 3.01 11.92
C ARG A 86 -6.67 2.13 10.84
N PHE A 87 -5.92 1.95 9.76
CA PHE A 87 -6.25 1.02 8.68
C PHE A 87 -4.98 0.34 8.15
N ASN A 88 -4.98 -0.99 8.11
CA ASN A 88 -3.81 -1.76 7.70
C ASN A 88 -3.90 -2.12 6.22
N ARG A 89 -2.75 -2.08 5.55
CA ARG A 89 -2.57 -2.49 4.17
C ARG A 89 -1.37 -3.43 4.09
N HIS A 90 -1.54 -4.56 3.42
CA HIS A 90 -0.49 -5.56 3.22
C HIS A 90 0.02 -5.47 1.79
N PHE A 91 1.31 -5.70 1.59
CA PHE A 91 1.97 -5.60 0.30
C PHE A 91 2.83 -6.82 0.03
N SER A 92 2.89 -7.21 -1.22
CA SER A 92 3.84 -8.20 -1.73
C SER A 92 4.36 -7.76 -3.08
N PHE A 93 5.65 -7.97 -3.31
CA PHE A 93 6.31 -7.74 -4.59
C PHE A 93 6.89 -9.04 -5.09
N THR A 94 6.47 -9.46 -6.28
CA THR A 94 6.78 -10.75 -6.86
C THR A 94 7.57 -10.57 -8.15
N GLY A 95 8.76 -11.18 -8.20
CA GLY A 95 9.61 -11.16 -9.40
C GLY A 95 9.01 -11.97 -10.55
N ALA A 96 9.57 -11.82 -11.75
CA ALA A 96 9.13 -12.56 -12.94
C ALA A 96 9.22 -14.09 -12.79
N ASP A 97 10.06 -14.58 -11.88
CA ASP A 97 10.22 -16.00 -11.54
C ASP A 97 9.16 -16.51 -10.54
N GLY A 98 8.23 -15.66 -10.12
CA GLY A 98 7.17 -15.98 -9.17
C GLY A 98 7.60 -15.95 -7.71
N LYS A 99 8.84 -15.56 -7.39
CA LYS A 99 9.29 -15.46 -6.00
C LYS A 99 8.87 -14.14 -5.37
N GLU A 100 8.38 -14.21 -4.12
CA GLU A 100 8.13 -13.03 -3.30
C GLU A 100 9.47 -12.44 -2.84
N LEU A 101 9.79 -11.24 -3.35
CA LEU A 101 11.04 -10.54 -3.09
C LEU A 101 10.91 -9.61 -1.88
N VAL A 102 9.76 -8.95 -1.75
CA VAL A 102 9.48 -8.04 -0.62
C VAL A 102 8.05 -8.30 -0.13
N ARG A 103 7.89 -8.34 1.19
CA ARG A 103 6.60 -8.36 1.87
C ARG A 103 6.55 -7.20 2.86
N ALA A 104 5.42 -6.52 2.93
CA ALA A 104 5.26 -5.44 3.90
C ALA A 104 3.85 -5.31 4.47
N LYS A 105 3.77 -4.62 5.60
CA LYS A 105 2.54 -4.12 6.19
C LYS A 105 2.72 -2.64 6.53
N THR A 106 1.77 -1.83 6.09
CA THR A 106 1.67 -0.41 6.47
C THR A 106 0.45 -0.19 7.31
N THR A 107 0.64 0.46 8.47
CA THR A 107 -0.44 0.98 9.29
C THR A 107 -0.66 2.44 8.97
N TRP A 108 -1.84 2.77 8.43
CA TRP A 108 -2.24 4.14 8.12
C TRP A 108 -3.16 4.69 9.20
N ALA A 109 -3.23 6.02 9.30
CA ALA A 109 -4.24 6.72 10.06
C ALA A 109 -4.91 7.81 9.23
N MET A 110 -6.22 7.96 9.39
CA MET A 110 -6.97 9.01 8.71
C MET A 110 -6.95 10.31 9.51
N MET A 111 -6.80 11.41 8.79
CA MET A 111 -6.91 12.77 9.30
C MET A 111 -7.93 13.55 8.47
N ASP A 112 -8.75 14.33 9.16
CA ASP A 112 -9.62 15.33 8.55
C ASP A 112 -8.78 16.53 8.11
N LYS A 113 -8.82 16.89 6.82
CA LYS A 113 -7.98 17.97 6.28
C LYS A 113 -8.34 19.34 6.84
N ALA A 114 -9.62 19.60 7.10
CA ALA A 114 -10.07 20.92 7.56
C ALA A 114 -9.59 21.22 8.99
N THR A 115 -9.56 20.20 9.84
CA THR A 115 -9.21 20.34 11.26
C THR A 115 -7.77 19.92 11.57
N GLY A 116 -7.13 19.16 10.69
CA GLY A 116 -5.78 18.60 10.91
C GLY A 116 -5.74 17.57 12.05
N LYS A 117 -6.88 16.96 12.40
CA LYS A 117 -6.98 16.02 13.51
C LYS A 117 -7.16 14.59 13.02
N LEU A 118 -6.48 13.66 13.69
CA LEU A 118 -6.73 12.23 13.48
C LEU A 118 -8.18 11.89 13.84
N MET A 119 -8.81 11.11 12.99
CA MET A 119 -10.22 10.74 13.13
C MET A 119 -10.44 9.25 12.88
N ARG A 120 -11.55 8.72 13.38
CA ARG A 120 -11.99 7.37 13.03
C ARG A 120 -12.24 7.30 11.52
N VAL A 121 -11.82 6.21 10.88
CA VAL A 121 -12.14 5.93 9.47
C VAL A 121 -13.65 5.68 9.34
N PRO A 122 -14.40 6.50 8.59
CA PRO A 122 -15.82 6.28 8.38
C PRO A 122 -16.09 4.99 7.59
N GLY A 123 -17.24 4.36 7.81
CA GLY A 123 -17.58 3.07 7.19
C GLY A 123 -17.70 3.19 5.68
N GLU A 124 -18.27 4.30 5.20
CA GLU A 124 -18.40 4.67 3.80
C GLU A 124 -17.06 4.88 3.10
N VAL A 125 -16.03 5.32 3.82
CA VAL A 125 -14.68 5.47 3.26
C VAL A 125 -13.98 4.12 3.11
N ALA A 126 -14.24 3.19 4.05
CA ALA A 126 -13.69 1.85 3.99
C ALA A 126 -14.46 0.91 3.04
N ALA A 127 -15.74 1.18 2.79
CA ALA A 127 -16.63 0.31 2.03
C ALA A 127 -16.13 -0.10 0.63
N PRO A 128 -15.53 0.79 -0.20
CA PRO A 128 -15.01 0.42 -1.52
C PRO A 128 -13.93 -0.67 -1.47
N PHE A 129 -13.22 -0.74 -0.35
CA PHE A 129 -12.08 -1.63 -0.11
C PHE A 129 -12.47 -2.91 0.65
N MET A 130 -13.75 -3.14 0.87
CA MET A 130 -14.24 -4.31 1.60
C MET A 130 -14.04 -5.59 0.77
N PRO A 131 -13.47 -6.67 1.35
CA PRO A 131 -13.39 -7.96 0.69
C PRO A 131 -14.77 -8.56 0.40
N GLU A 132 -14.86 -9.44 -0.60
CA GLU A 132 -16.11 -10.11 -1.01
C GLU A 132 -16.76 -10.94 0.13
N GLY A 133 -15.98 -11.36 1.12
CA GLY A 133 -16.44 -12.05 2.34
C GLY A 133 -16.62 -11.15 3.59
N GLY A 134 -16.47 -9.83 3.44
CA GLY A 134 -16.42 -8.89 4.57
C GLY A 134 -15.04 -8.81 5.23
N TRP A 135 -14.94 -7.99 6.28
CA TRP A 135 -13.68 -7.80 7.01
C TRP A 135 -13.32 -9.04 7.83
N ASN A 136 -12.04 -9.43 7.79
CA ASN A 136 -11.53 -10.41 8.74
C ASN A 136 -11.69 -9.89 10.17
N ALA A 137 -12.00 -10.79 11.11
CA ALA A 137 -11.93 -10.48 12.52
C ALA A 137 -10.49 -10.05 12.85
N ALA A 138 -10.35 -8.85 13.42
CA ALA A 138 -9.04 -8.34 13.82
C ALA A 138 -8.44 -9.28 14.88
N SER A 139 -7.30 -9.90 14.57
CA SER A 139 -6.46 -10.62 15.54
C SER A 139 -5.82 -9.65 16.55
#